data_AF-A0A9N9CPE2-F1
#
_entry.id   AF-A0A9N9CPE2-F1
#
_cell.length_a   1.000
_cell.length_b   1.000
_cell.length_c   1.000
_cell.angle_alpha   90.00
_cell.angle_beta   90.00
_cell.angle_gamma   90.00
#
_symmetry.space_group_name_H-M   'P 1'
#
loop_
_entity.id
_entity.type
_entity.pdbx_description
1 polymer ?
#
loop_
_entity_poly.entity_id
_entity_poly.type
_entity_poly.pdbx_seq_one_letter_code
_entity_poly.pdbx_strand_id
1 'polypeptide(L)'
;DQRTEIEKLKKQLQKAYEDIAKIHDLYNEQHKKNEILIRQQNSQFINQQECIKAIIKIANAKRESLFNDIESLIRDNNKFSIESLITYTSREWFNKRNQVAIKFIETLVHNNQDNTLSQEKIFKTAVAIDTIYGARHGKYVSEIQLVALAIKYSIARSKMIINIDNHITSSGSYYRFQKWLEELSENEESLPEGLLFLTFDNEQRGQKNYLIEDLI
;
A
#
# COMPACT_ATOMS: atom_id res chain seq x y z
N ASP A 1 -62.80 14.45 25.59
CA ASP A 1 -63.13 15.63 24.77
C ASP A 1 -62.73 15.35 23.32
N GLN A 2 -63.55 14.57 22.61
CA GLN A 2 -63.21 13.96 21.31
C GLN A 2 -63.10 14.97 20.16
N ARG A 3 -63.77 16.11 20.29
CA ARG A 3 -63.81 17.17 19.27
C ARG A 3 -62.45 17.85 19.09
N THR A 4 -61.73 18.04 20.19
CA THR A 4 -60.40 18.64 20.24
C THR A 4 -59.34 17.74 19.60
N GLU A 5 -59.49 16.42 19.76
CA GLU A 5 -58.61 15.41 19.18
C GLU A 5 -58.80 15.27 17.66
N ILE A 6 -60.05 15.31 17.19
CA ILE A 6 -60.39 15.33 15.76
C ILE A 6 -59.81 16.58 15.06
N GLU A 7 -59.91 17.75 15.69
CA GLU A 7 -59.33 18.99 15.14
C GLU A 7 -57.79 18.95 15.09
N LYS A 8 -57.15 18.32 16.08
CA LYS A 8 -55.71 18.09 16.08
C LYS A 8 -55.27 17.16 14.94
N LEU A 9 -56.01 16.07 14.73
CA LEU A 9 -55.75 15.12 13.64
C LEU A 9 -55.94 15.75 12.26
N LYS A 10 -56.97 16.58 12.06
CA LYS A 10 -57.15 17.34 10.81
C LYS A 10 -55.97 18.26 10.51
N LYS A 11 -55.47 18.99 11.51
CA LYS A 11 -54.29 19.86 11.35
C LYS A 11 -53.04 19.06 11.00
N GLN A 12 -52.84 17.90 11.62
CA GLN A 12 -51.73 17.00 11.30
C GLN A 12 -51.83 16.44 9.87
N LEU A 13 -53.04 16.05 9.46
CA LEU A 13 -53.29 15.54 8.11
C LEU A 13 -53.05 16.61 7.05
N GLN A 14 -53.53 17.84 7.28
CA GLN A 14 -53.29 18.97 6.39
C GLN A 14 -51.79 19.26 6.24
N LYS A 15 -51.06 19.28 7.37
CA LYS A 15 -49.60 19.44 7.36
C LYS A 15 -48.90 18.32 6.61
N ALA A 16 -49.33 17.07 6.78
CA ALA A 16 -48.78 15.93 6.05
C ALA A 16 -48.99 16.05 4.54
N TYR A 17 -50.16 16.54 4.09
CA TYR A 17 -50.40 16.81 2.67
C TYR A 17 -49.50 17.92 2.11
N GLU A 18 -49.29 19.00 2.87
CA GLU A 18 -48.37 20.09 2.49
C GLU A 18 -46.92 19.62 2.42
N ASP A 19 -46.50 18.78 3.37
CA ASP A 19 -45.15 18.21 3.40
C ASP A 19 -44.94 17.23 2.22
N ILE A 20 -45.93 16.40 1.88
CA ILE A 20 -45.89 15.51 0.71
C ILE A 20 -45.79 16.31 -0.59
N ALA A 21 -46.54 17.40 -0.73
CA ALA A 21 -46.47 18.27 -1.90
C ALA A 21 -45.06 18.85 -2.07
N LYS A 22 -44.45 19.36 -0.99
CA LYS A 22 -43.07 19.87 -1.01
C LYS A 22 -42.05 18.78 -1.38
N ILE A 23 -42.20 17.58 -0.82
CA ILE A 23 -41.32 16.44 -1.14
C ILE A 23 -41.42 16.09 -2.63
N HIS A 24 -42.63 16.09 -3.18
CA HIS A 24 -42.86 15.80 -4.59
C HIS A 24 -42.23 16.87 -5.51
N ASP A 25 -42.32 18.15 -5.14
CA ASP A 25 -41.67 19.24 -5.88
C ASP A 25 -40.14 19.12 -5.83
N LEU A 26 -39.57 18.86 -4.65
CA LEU A 26 -38.15 18.59 -4.45
C LEU A 26 -37.67 17.40 -5.30
N TYR A 27 -38.43 16.30 -5.29
CA TYR A 27 -38.14 15.12 -6.08
C TYR A 27 -38.12 15.43 -7.57
N ASN A 28 -39.11 16.18 -8.07
CA ASN A 28 -39.18 16.56 -9.49
C ASN A 28 -38.03 17.47 -9.91
N GLU A 29 -37.64 18.42 -9.08
CA GLU A 29 -36.45 19.24 -9.34
C GLU A 29 -35.18 18.39 -9.39
N GLN A 30 -35.03 17.46 -8.44
CA GLN A 30 -33.87 16.57 -8.38
C GLN A 30 -33.81 15.62 -9.57
N HIS A 31 -34.97 15.09 -9.98
CA HIS A 31 -35.10 14.25 -11.17
C HIS A 31 -34.67 15.00 -12.44
N LYS A 32 -35.14 16.25 -12.62
CA LYS A 32 -34.73 17.09 -13.76
C LYS A 32 -33.22 17.36 -13.75
N LYS A 33 -32.64 17.66 -12.58
CA LYS A 33 -31.18 17.84 -12.44
C LYS A 33 -30.41 16.56 -12.83
N ASN A 34 -30.88 15.40 -12.39
CA ASN A 34 -30.28 14.11 -12.74
C ASN A 34 -30.38 13.83 -14.25
N GLU A 35 -31.52 14.08 -14.89
CA GLU A 35 -31.66 13.90 -16.34
C GLU A 35 -30.67 14.77 -17.13
N ILE A 36 -30.49 16.04 -16.73
CA ILE A 36 -29.50 16.93 -17.35
C ILE A 36 -28.10 16.35 -17.18
N LEU A 37 -27.76 15.86 -15.99
CA LEU A 37 -26.45 15.28 -15.70
C LEU A 37 -26.18 14.02 -16.53
N ILE A 38 -27.17 13.14 -16.65
CA ILE A 38 -27.11 11.92 -17.47
C ILE A 38 -26.88 12.28 -18.95
N ARG A 39 -27.63 13.25 -19.47
CA ARG A 39 -27.46 13.71 -20.86
C ARG A 39 -26.06 14.29 -21.08
N GLN A 40 -25.58 15.10 -20.15
CA GLN A 40 -24.21 15.67 -20.20
C GLN A 40 -23.13 14.60 -20.17
N GLN A 41 -23.28 13.57 -19.32
CA GLN A 41 -22.35 12.42 -19.28
C GLN A 41 -22.38 11.62 -20.59
N ASN A 42 -23.57 11.33 -21.11
CA ASN A 42 -23.73 10.56 -22.34
C ASN A 42 -23.18 11.31 -23.58
N SER A 43 -23.18 12.64 -23.54
CA SER A 43 -22.57 13.47 -24.59
C SER A 43 -21.09 13.80 -24.34
N GLN A 44 -20.47 13.29 -23.26
CA GLN A 44 -19.13 13.72 -22.85
C GLN A 44 -18.00 13.04 -23.64
N PHE A 45 -18.29 11.95 -24.33
CA PHE A 45 -17.33 11.16 -25.11
C PHE A 45 -17.90 10.80 -26.48
N ILE A 46 -18.14 11.83 -27.30
CA ILE A 46 -18.70 11.65 -28.65
C ILE A 46 -17.62 11.04 -29.58
N ASN A 47 -16.34 11.24 -29.25
CA ASN A 47 -15.21 10.69 -29.97
C ASN A 47 -14.21 10.04 -29.01
N GLN A 48 -13.63 8.91 -29.43
CA GLN A 48 -12.53 8.22 -28.76
C GLN A 48 -11.39 9.16 -28.34
N GLN A 49 -11.11 10.21 -29.12
CA GLN A 49 -10.06 11.18 -28.79
C GLN A 49 -10.39 12.02 -27.54
N GLU A 50 -11.65 12.34 -27.29
CA GLU A 50 -12.09 13.06 -26.08
C GLU A 50 -12.03 12.14 -24.85
N CYS A 51 -12.39 10.87 -25.04
CA CYS A 51 -12.22 9.83 -24.03
C CYS A 51 -10.75 9.68 -23.61
N ILE A 52 -9.84 9.56 -24.58
CA ILE A 52 -8.39 9.49 -24.32
C ILE A 52 -7.91 10.74 -23.59
N LYS A 53 -8.32 11.95 -24.00
CA LYS A 53 -7.94 13.20 -23.32
C LYS A 53 -8.40 13.22 -21.86
N ALA A 54 -9.63 12.77 -21.57
CA ALA A 54 -10.12 12.68 -20.21
C ALA A 54 -9.37 11.65 -19.38
N ILE A 55 -9.07 10.47 -19.94
CA ILE A 55 -8.24 9.44 -19.31
C ILE A 55 -6.87 10.01 -18.95
N ILE A 56 -6.22 10.73 -19.87
CA ILE A 56 -4.92 11.39 -19.63
C ILE A 56 -5.03 12.40 -18.49
N LYS A 57 -6.09 13.23 -18.47
CA LYS A 57 -6.30 14.22 -17.41
C LYS A 57 -6.46 13.54 -16.04
N ILE A 58 -7.26 12.47 -15.96
CA ILE A 58 -7.45 11.68 -14.76
C ILE A 58 -6.11 11.05 -14.33
N ALA A 59 -5.41 10.40 -15.26
CA ALA A 59 -4.13 9.76 -14.99
C ALA A 59 -3.09 10.75 -14.46
N ASN A 60 -3.04 11.98 -15.00
CA ASN A 60 -2.18 13.04 -14.50
C ASN A 60 -2.54 13.46 -13.07
N ALA A 61 -3.82 13.68 -12.78
CA ALA A 61 -4.26 14.02 -11.41
C ALA A 61 -3.95 12.87 -10.42
N LYS A 62 -4.10 11.61 -10.85
CA LYS A 62 -3.75 10.43 -10.03
C LYS A 62 -2.25 10.30 -9.82
N ARG A 63 -1.44 10.60 -10.84
CA ARG A 63 0.03 10.65 -10.75
C ARG A 63 0.49 11.67 -9.72
N GLU A 64 -0.09 12.86 -9.72
CA GLU A 64 0.22 13.91 -8.74
C GLU A 64 -0.21 13.51 -7.31
N SER A 65 -1.40 12.94 -7.17
CA SER A 65 -1.89 12.40 -5.89
C SER A 65 -0.98 11.31 -5.33
N LEU A 66 -0.43 10.43 -6.17
CA LEU A 66 0.53 9.41 -5.76
C LEU A 66 1.86 10.04 -5.31
N PHE A 67 2.34 11.04 -6.05
CA PHE A 67 3.58 11.73 -5.70
C PHE A 67 3.47 12.44 -4.34
N ASN A 68 2.34 13.12 -4.09
CA ASN A 68 2.10 13.80 -2.81
C ASN A 68 2.04 12.83 -1.63
N ASP A 69 1.48 11.63 -1.84
CA ASP A 69 1.48 10.57 -0.83
C ASP A 69 2.92 10.14 -0.50
N ILE A 70 3.75 9.85 -1.53
CA ILE A 70 5.17 9.49 -1.34
C ILE A 70 5.95 10.59 -0.61
N GLU A 71 5.78 11.86 -1.00
CA GLU A 71 6.41 13.01 -0.33
C GLU A 71 6.03 13.09 1.14
N SER A 72 4.76 12.84 1.48
CA SER A 72 4.31 12.83 2.87
C SER A 72 5.00 11.74 3.69
N LEU A 73 5.22 10.56 3.09
CA LEU A 73 5.88 9.43 3.73
C LEU A 73 7.39 9.60 3.89
N ILE A 74 8.01 10.39 3.03
CA ILE A 74 9.44 10.73 3.16
C ILE A 74 9.64 11.70 4.33
N ARG A 75 8.67 12.58 4.57
CA ARG A 75 8.71 13.56 5.67
C ARG A 75 8.35 12.94 7.01
N ASP A 76 7.58 11.86 7.02
CA ASP A 76 7.20 11.13 8.23
C ASP A 76 8.34 10.22 8.72
N ASN A 77 9.19 10.73 9.59
CA ASN A 77 10.24 9.92 10.22
C ASN A 77 9.69 8.97 11.30
N ASN A 78 8.50 9.24 11.84
CA ASN A 78 7.93 8.44 12.93
C ASN A 78 7.56 7.04 12.45
N LYS A 79 7.35 6.85 11.16
CA LYS A 79 7.08 5.54 10.54
C LYS A 79 8.18 4.49 10.79
N PHE A 80 9.40 4.92 11.12
CA PHE A 80 10.52 4.02 11.46
C PHE A 80 10.68 3.79 12.96
N SER A 81 9.85 4.40 13.81
CA SER A 81 9.85 4.11 15.25
C SER A 81 9.54 2.63 15.51
N ILE A 82 10.15 2.06 16.53
CA ILE A 82 9.94 0.65 16.92
C ILE A 82 8.46 0.40 17.21
N GLU A 83 7.77 1.35 17.85
CA GLU A 83 6.32 1.27 18.11
C GLU A 83 5.51 1.19 16.81
N SER A 84 5.86 2.00 15.81
CA SER A 84 5.20 1.97 14.49
C SER A 84 5.48 0.67 13.73
N LEU A 85 6.68 0.09 13.88
CA LEU A 85 7.05 -1.18 13.25
C LEU A 85 6.41 -2.38 13.95
N ILE A 86 6.25 -2.36 15.27
CA ILE A 86 5.58 -3.43 16.03
C ILE A 86 4.07 -3.42 15.79
N THR A 87 3.48 -2.23 15.67
CA THR A 87 2.05 -2.08 15.34
C THR A 87 1.76 -2.24 13.85
N TYR A 88 2.79 -2.51 13.04
CA TYR A 88 2.66 -2.62 11.59
C TYR A 88 1.76 -3.81 11.21
N THR A 89 0.66 -3.51 10.53
CA THR A 89 -0.10 -4.51 9.77
C THR A 89 -0.18 -4.10 8.32
N SER A 90 -0.02 -5.06 7.39
CA SER A 90 -0.14 -4.77 5.95
C SER A 90 -1.46 -4.07 5.63
N ARG A 91 -2.56 -4.47 6.30
CA ARG A 91 -3.89 -3.88 6.10
C ARG A 91 -4.02 -2.44 6.59
N GLU A 92 -3.43 -2.06 7.72
CA GLU A 92 -3.41 -0.65 8.13
C GLU A 92 -2.51 0.19 7.24
N TRP A 93 -1.39 -0.37 6.80
CA TRP A 93 -0.53 0.27 5.81
C TRP A 93 -1.32 0.54 4.53
N PHE A 94 -2.07 -0.44 3.99
CA PHE A 94 -3.00 -0.25 2.87
C PHE A 94 -3.94 0.95 3.07
N ASN A 95 -4.63 0.99 4.20
CA ASN A 95 -5.66 2.01 4.41
C ASN A 95 -5.09 3.45 4.43
N LYS A 96 -3.79 3.60 4.72
CA LYS A 96 -3.10 4.89 4.80
C LYS A 96 -2.45 5.33 3.48
N ARG A 97 -2.44 4.50 2.44
CA ARG A 97 -1.74 4.77 1.17
C ARG A 97 -2.72 5.16 0.06
N ASN A 98 -2.16 5.53 -1.09
CA ASN A 98 -2.92 5.92 -2.26
C ASN A 98 -3.88 4.81 -2.71
N GLN A 99 -5.18 5.05 -2.48
CA GLN A 99 -6.24 4.07 -2.73
C GLN A 99 -6.34 3.65 -4.20
N VAL A 100 -5.93 4.51 -5.14
CA VAL A 100 -5.99 4.20 -6.57
C VAL A 100 -4.89 3.21 -6.95
N ALA A 101 -3.67 3.43 -6.46
CA ALA A 101 -2.58 2.48 -6.66
C ALA A 101 -2.91 1.12 -6.02
N ILE A 102 -3.49 1.15 -4.82
CA ILE A 102 -3.97 -0.05 -4.14
C ILE A 102 -4.98 -0.80 -5.00
N LYS A 103 -6.09 -0.15 -5.36
CA LYS A 103 -7.17 -0.80 -6.10
C LYS A 103 -6.69 -1.31 -7.45
N PHE A 104 -5.75 -0.62 -8.09
CA PHE A 104 -5.14 -1.08 -9.33
C PHE A 104 -4.38 -2.40 -9.12
N ILE A 105 -3.45 -2.47 -8.15
CA ILE A 105 -2.71 -3.72 -7.88
C ILE A 105 -3.61 -4.82 -7.34
N GLU A 106 -4.57 -4.48 -6.47
CA GLU A 106 -5.58 -5.45 -6.02
C GLU A 106 -6.32 -6.05 -7.21
N THR A 107 -6.75 -5.25 -8.18
CA THR A 107 -7.44 -5.72 -9.39
C THR A 107 -6.57 -6.69 -10.19
N LEU A 108 -5.26 -6.44 -10.29
CA LEU A 108 -4.32 -7.32 -10.99
C LEU A 108 -4.03 -8.63 -10.23
N VAL A 109 -4.16 -8.63 -8.90
CA VAL A 109 -3.88 -9.79 -8.04
C VAL A 109 -5.12 -10.69 -7.83
N HIS A 110 -6.32 -10.18 -8.10
CA HIS A 110 -7.56 -10.95 -8.00
C HIS A 110 -7.71 -11.92 -9.18
N ASN A 111 -7.43 -13.21 -8.93
CA ASN A 111 -7.50 -14.25 -9.95
C ASN A 111 -8.81 -15.05 -9.97
N ASN A 112 -9.68 -15.03 -8.94
CA ASN A 112 -10.89 -15.89 -8.87
C ASN A 112 -11.96 -15.36 -7.89
N GLN A 113 -13.18 -15.91 -8.01
CA GLN A 113 -14.50 -15.59 -7.39
C GLN A 113 -14.57 -15.32 -5.87
N ASP A 114 -13.47 -15.42 -5.12
CA ASP A 114 -13.42 -15.05 -3.71
C ASP A 114 -13.09 -13.56 -3.54
N ASN A 115 -14.06 -12.80 -3.02
CA ASN A 115 -13.96 -11.36 -2.79
C ASN A 115 -13.02 -10.98 -1.62
N THR A 116 -12.40 -11.94 -0.95
CA THR A 116 -11.51 -11.70 0.19
C THR A 116 -10.05 -12.00 -0.15
N LEU A 117 -9.22 -10.97 -0.10
CA LEU A 117 -7.76 -11.11 -0.14
C LEU A 117 -7.27 -11.86 1.10
N SER A 118 -6.62 -13.00 0.88
CA SER A 118 -5.85 -13.70 1.93
C SER A 118 -4.72 -12.80 2.44
N GLN A 119 -4.27 -13.01 3.68
CA GLN A 119 -3.16 -12.23 4.27
C GLN A 119 -1.90 -12.23 3.39
N GLU A 120 -1.59 -13.35 2.75
CA GLU A 120 -0.48 -13.47 1.79
C GLU A 120 -0.66 -12.53 0.59
N LYS A 121 -1.85 -12.50 -0.02
CA LYS A 121 -2.12 -11.62 -1.15
C LYS A 121 -2.07 -10.16 -0.75
N ILE A 122 -2.60 -9.81 0.43
CA ILE A 122 -2.46 -8.46 1.01
C ILE A 122 -0.98 -8.11 1.09
N PHE A 123 -0.15 -8.95 1.69
CA PHE A 123 1.29 -8.69 1.79
C PHE A 123 1.96 -8.52 0.42
N LYS A 124 1.68 -9.40 -0.56
CA LYS A 124 2.21 -9.30 -1.92
C LYS A 124 1.81 -7.98 -2.61
N THR A 125 0.56 -7.58 -2.45
CA THR A 125 0.07 -6.29 -2.96
C THR A 125 0.81 -5.13 -2.28
N ALA A 126 1.09 -5.20 -0.98
CA ALA A 126 1.80 -4.14 -0.26
C ALA A 126 3.24 -3.99 -0.78
N VAL A 127 3.95 -5.12 -0.94
CA VAL A 127 5.31 -5.15 -1.52
C VAL A 127 5.33 -4.60 -2.95
N ALA A 128 4.35 -4.94 -3.78
CA ALA A 128 4.25 -4.43 -5.14
C ALA A 128 4.06 -2.91 -5.19
N ILE A 129 3.17 -2.37 -4.33
CA ILE A 129 2.97 -0.91 -4.21
C ILE A 129 4.24 -0.24 -3.71
N ASP A 130 4.88 -0.83 -2.71
CA ASP A 130 6.12 -0.32 -2.14
C ASP A 130 7.25 -0.22 -3.19
N THR A 131 7.33 -1.23 -4.06
CA THR A 131 8.25 -1.25 -5.20
C THR A 131 7.96 -0.10 -6.17
N ILE A 132 6.68 0.16 -6.44
CA ILE A 132 6.26 1.30 -7.27
C ILE A 132 6.67 2.62 -6.63
N TYR A 133 6.56 2.75 -5.31
CA TYR A 133 6.92 3.97 -4.58
C TYR A 133 8.43 4.21 -4.65
N GLY A 134 9.24 3.17 -4.44
CA GLY A 134 10.69 3.23 -4.62
C GLY A 134 11.10 3.60 -6.04
N ALA A 135 10.46 3.00 -7.05
CA ALA A 135 10.73 3.33 -8.46
C ALA A 135 10.35 4.78 -8.82
N ARG A 136 9.37 5.36 -8.11
CA ARG A 136 8.91 6.73 -8.35
C ARG A 136 9.78 7.79 -7.70
N HIS A 137 10.40 7.49 -6.57
CA HIS A 137 11.15 8.48 -5.81
C HIS A 137 12.39 7.86 -5.18
N GLY A 138 13.58 8.17 -5.70
CA GLY A 138 14.83 7.54 -5.27
C GLY A 138 15.22 7.77 -3.79
N LYS A 139 14.59 8.73 -3.11
CA LYS A 139 14.77 8.93 -1.65
C LYS A 139 13.74 8.21 -0.78
N TYR A 140 12.78 7.52 -1.38
CA TYR A 140 11.77 6.79 -0.63
C TYR A 140 12.43 5.56 0.02
N VAL A 141 12.35 5.49 1.34
CA VAL A 141 12.75 4.33 2.13
C VAL A 141 11.49 3.71 2.72
N SER A 142 11.36 2.41 2.55
CA SER A 142 10.18 1.64 2.89
C SER A 142 10.26 1.00 4.26
N GLU A 143 9.20 1.12 5.04
CA GLU A 143 8.99 0.35 6.28
C GLU A 143 8.94 -1.15 6.02
N ILE A 144 8.29 -1.57 4.91
CA ILE A 144 8.15 -2.98 4.52
C ILE A 144 9.52 -3.58 4.21
N GLN A 145 10.31 -2.86 3.42
CA GLN A 145 11.64 -3.28 3.03
C GLN A 145 12.57 -3.29 4.24
N LEU A 146 12.46 -2.31 5.15
CA LEU A 146 13.25 -2.28 6.37
C LEU A 146 12.97 -3.50 7.26
N VAL A 147 11.70 -3.83 7.50
CA VAL A 147 11.31 -5.03 8.28
C VAL A 147 11.77 -6.30 7.57
N ALA A 148 11.58 -6.39 6.24
CA ALA A 148 12.04 -7.53 5.46
C ALA A 148 13.57 -7.68 5.53
N LEU A 149 14.33 -6.59 5.48
CA LEU A 149 15.79 -6.57 5.64
C LEU A 149 16.20 -6.97 7.06
N ALA A 150 15.51 -6.50 8.10
CA ALA A 150 15.78 -6.89 9.48
C ALA A 150 15.54 -8.39 9.71
N ILE A 151 14.47 -8.95 9.12
CA ILE A 151 14.21 -10.39 9.12
C ILE A 151 15.29 -11.13 8.33
N LYS A 152 15.64 -10.68 7.12
CA LYS A 152 16.72 -11.26 6.31
C LYS A 152 18.04 -11.26 7.06
N TYR A 153 18.39 -10.17 7.73
CA TYR A 153 19.58 -10.05 8.55
C TYR A 153 19.54 -11.04 9.73
N SER A 154 18.42 -11.11 10.44
CA SER A 154 18.23 -12.04 11.55
C SER A 154 18.32 -13.51 11.11
N ILE A 155 17.78 -13.83 9.93
CA ILE A 155 17.84 -15.16 9.31
C ILE A 155 19.26 -15.49 8.83
N ALA A 156 19.93 -14.57 8.12
CA ALA A 156 21.30 -14.77 7.63
C ALA A 156 22.32 -14.95 8.78
N ARG A 157 22.03 -14.38 9.96
CA ARG A 157 22.80 -14.61 11.19
C ARG A 157 22.47 -15.93 11.89
N SER A 158 21.38 -16.59 11.52
CA SER A 158 21.02 -17.91 12.03
C SER A 158 21.81 -18.98 11.29
N LYS A 159 22.58 -19.79 12.01
CA LYS A 159 23.39 -20.90 11.46
C LYS A 159 22.57 -22.00 10.75
N MET A 160 21.26 -21.85 10.63
CA MET A 160 20.32 -22.91 10.28
C MET A 160 19.32 -22.60 9.17
N ILE A 161 19.19 -21.37 8.61
CA ILE A 161 18.09 -21.03 7.69
C ILE A 161 18.53 -20.04 6.57
N ILE A 162 18.25 -20.36 5.30
CA ILE A 162 18.42 -19.49 4.11
C ILE A 162 17.04 -19.12 3.53
N ASN A 163 16.91 -17.94 2.92
CA ASN A 163 15.76 -17.55 2.10
C ASN A 163 16.15 -17.53 0.61
N ILE A 164 15.50 -18.35 -0.22
CA ILE A 164 15.63 -18.36 -1.69
C ILE A 164 14.26 -18.00 -2.27
N ASP A 165 14.17 -16.93 -3.06
CA ASP A 165 12.93 -16.51 -3.75
C ASP A 165 11.66 -16.44 -2.88
N ASN A 166 11.78 -15.83 -1.69
CA ASN A 166 10.71 -15.76 -0.67
C ASN A 166 10.32 -17.12 -0.07
N HIS A 167 11.14 -18.16 -0.18
CA HIS A 167 10.97 -19.42 0.53
C HIS A 167 12.06 -19.58 1.60
N ILE A 168 11.63 -19.62 2.85
CA ILE A 168 12.48 -19.81 4.02
C ILE A 168 12.73 -21.32 4.19
N THR A 169 13.98 -21.77 4.04
CA THR A 169 14.39 -23.18 4.18
C THR A 169 15.55 -23.33 5.16
N SER A 170 15.66 -24.48 5.84
CA SER A 170 16.79 -24.70 6.75
C SER A 170 18.09 -24.92 5.97
N SER A 171 19.04 -24.01 6.11
CA SER A 171 20.39 -24.15 5.61
C SER A 171 21.26 -24.76 6.69
N GLY A 172 21.60 -26.04 6.57
CA GLY A 172 22.64 -26.62 7.40
C GLY A 172 23.91 -25.74 7.39
N SER A 173 24.65 -25.74 8.50
CA SER A 173 25.84 -24.94 8.84
C SER A 173 26.34 -23.92 7.79
N TYR A 174 26.49 -22.65 8.22
CA TYR A 174 27.21 -21.53 7.59
C TYR A 174 28.22 -21.88 6.47
N TYR A 175 29.09 -22.88 6.66
CA TYR A 175 30.02 -23.41 5.66
C TYR A 175 29.40 -23.79 4.30
N ARG A 176 28.21 -24.41 4.28
CA ARG A 176 27.55 -24.82 3.03
C ARG A 176 27.03 -23.61 2.24
N PHE A 177 26.57 -22.57 2.92
CA PHE A 177 26.13 -21.33 2.29
C PHE A 177 27.31 -20.56 1.70
N GLN A 178 28.42 -20.49 2.44
CA GLN A 178 29.62 -19.80 1.99
C GLN A 178 30.20 -20.45 0.72
N LYS A 179 30.27 -21.79 0.69
CA LYS A 179 30.72 -22.53 -0.50
C LYS A 179 29.82 -22.27 -1.72
N TRP A 180 28.50 -22.21 -1.52
CA TRP A 180 27.55 -21.88 -2.58
C TRP A 180 27.71 -20.45 -3.10
N LEU A 181 28.01 -19.47 -2.23
CA LEU A 181 28.31 -18.09 -2.63
C LEU A 181 29.63 -17.96 -3.40
N GLU A 182 30.67 -18.68 -2.97
CA GLU A 182 31.97 -18.70 -3.64
C GLU A 182 31.84 -19.25 -5.07
N GLU A 183 31.04 -20.30 -5.27
CA GLU A 183 30.70 -20.88 -6.58
C GLU A 183 29.90 -19.92 -7.49
N LEU A 184 29.19 -18.93 -6.91
CA LEU A 184 28.45 -17.90 -7.68
C LEU A 184 29.33 -16.71 -8.08
N SER A 185 30.35 -16.37 -7.28
CA SER A 185 31.22 -15.21 -7.50
C SER A 185 32.22 -15.34 -8.65
N GLU A 186 32.33 -16.51 -9.27
CA GLU A 186 33.22 -16.73 -10.42
C GLU A 186 32.82 -15.91 -11.67
N ASN A 187 31.65 -15.25 -11.66
CA ASN A 187 31.19 -14.37 -12.74
C ASN A 187 30.74 -13.00 -12.19
N GLU A 188 31.61 -12.00 -12.10
CA GLU A 188 31.25 -10.62 -11.72
C GLU A 188 31.01 -9.71 -12.94
N GLU A 189 29.80 -9.15 -13.05
CA GLU A 189 29.52 -7.96 -13.87
C GLU A 189 29.67 -6.68 -13.03
N SER A 190 30.19 -5.60 -13.64
CA SER A 190 30.41 -4.31 -12.97
C SER A 190 29.10 -3.60 -12.60
N LEU A 191 29.03 -3.07 -11.38
CA LEU A 191 27.86 -2.38 -10.83
C LEU A 191 27.61 -1.00 -11.47
N PRO A 192 26.34 -0.60 -11.73
CA PRO A 192 26.00 0.71 -12.29
C PRO A 192 26.04 1.85 -11.25
N GLU A 193 26.42 3.03 -11.71
CA GLU A 193 26.59 4.25 -10.90
C GLU A 193 25.24 4.81 -10.40
N GLY A 194 25.15 5.16 -9.10
CA GLY A 194 23.99 5.84 -8.51
C GLY A 194 23.14 5.05 -7.49
N LEU A 195 23.50 3.80 -7.17
CA LEU A 195 22.85 3.03 -6.10
C LEU A 195 23.43 3.33 -4.72
N LEU A 196 22.55 3.65 -3.76
CA LEU A 196 22.89 3.70 -2.33
C LEU A 196 22.75 2.29 -1.75
N PHE A 197 23.88 1.67 -1.39
CA PHE A 197 23.89 0.42 -0.64
C PHE A 197 23.98 0.70 0.86
N LEU A 198 23.10 0.10 1.64
CA LEU A 198 23.21 0.02 3.09
C LEU A 198 23.86 -1.33 3.42
N THR A 199 25.16 -1.32 3.72
CA THR A 199 25.89 -2.51 4.16
C THR A 199 26.01 -2.49 5.67
N PHE A 200 25.62 -3.60 6.32
CA PHE A 200 25.87 -3.81 7.74
C PHE A 200 27.05 -4.78 7.86
N ASP A 201 28.25 -4.23 7.98
CA ASP A 201 29.42 -4.99 8.41
C ASP A 201 29.37 -5.14 9.94
N ASN A 202 29.46 -6.38 10.41
CA ASN A 202 29.58 -6.67 11.83
C ASN A 202 30.59 -7.81 12.02
N GLU A 203 31.87 -7.52 11.77
CA GLU A 203 32.98 -8.22 12.41
C GLU A 203 32.87 -8.10 13.94
N GLN A 204 31.99 -8.89 14.54
CA GLN A 204 32.05 -9.21 15.96
C GLN A 204 33.03 -10.37 16.15
N ARG A 205 34.33 -10.04 16.22
CA ARG A 205 35.32 -10.88 16.91
C ARG A 205 34.99 -10.93 18.40
N GLY A 206 34.08 -11.83 18.78
CA GLY A 206 33.81 -12.17 20.17
C GLY A 206 34.86 -13.14 20.72
N GLN A 207 35.84 -12.58 21.44
CA GLN A 207 36.68 -13.20 22.48
C GLN A 207 37.45 -14.50 22.14
N LYS A 208 38.67 -14.32 21.63
CA LYS A 208 39.76 -15.27 21.85
C LYS A 208 40.38 -14.99 23.22
N ASN A 209 40.12 -15.83 24.21
CA ASN A 209 40.98 -15.93 25.38
C ASN A 209 42.32 -16.51 24.91
N TYR A 210 43.32 -15.66 24.70
CA TYR A 210 44.71 -16.08 24.78
C TYR A 210 45.38 -15.23 25.85
N LEU A 211 45.41 -15.80 27.06
CA LEU A 211 46.58 -15.61 27.92
C LEU A 211 47.71 -16.41 27.26
N ILE A 212 48.81 -15.74 26.98
CA ILE A 212 50.21 -16.12 27.21
C ILE A 212 51.01 -14.85 26.88
N GLU A 213 51.27 -14.05 27.92
CA GLU A 213 52.48 -13.23 27.97
C GLU A 213 53.68 -14.18 28.19
N ASP A 214 54.85 -13.70 27.78
CA ASP A 214 56.19 -14.31 27.80
C ASP A 214 56.59 -15.11 26.54
N LEU A 215 57.37 -14.45 25.66
CA LEU A 215 58.83 -14.65 25.61
C LEU A 215 59.51 -13.73 24.56
N ILE A 216 60.30 -12.79 25.13
CA ILE A 216 61.42 -11.97 24.60
C ILE A 216 61.06 -10.82 23.65
#